data_AF-A0A958ANB2-F1
#
_entry.id   AF-A0A958ANB2-F1
#
_cell.length_a   1.000
_cell.length_b   1.000
_cell.length_c   1.000
_cell.angle_alpha   90.00
_cell.angle_beta   90.00
_cell.angle_gamma   90.00
#
_symmetry.space_group_name_H-M   'P 1'
#
loop_
_entity.id
_entity.type
_entity.pdbx_description
1 polymer ?
#
loop_
_entity_poly.entity_id
_entity_poly.type
_entity_poly.pdbx_seq_one_letter_code
_entity_poly.pdbx_strand_id
1 'polypeptide(L)'
;ARYQSPEDTFRWNQIALERADAVPDARVQPFYGSLYVNMGYSHEQMGDQAAAEHYYALAATFGVVHQRDVVHQNVEPEEKQ
;
A
#
# COMPACT_ATOMS: atom_id res chain seq x y z
N ALA A 1 13.57 16.55 3.46
CA ALA A 1 12.30 15.77 3.50
C ALA A 1 11.63 16.04 4.84
N ARG A 2 10.33 16.38 4.87
CA ARG A 2 9.58 16.37 6.14
C ARG A 2 9.32 14.91 6.48
N TYR A 3 10.02 14.38 7.48
CA TYR A 3 9.70 13.06 8.03
C TYR A 3 8.36 13.18 8.76
N GLN A 4 7.30 12.65 8.17
CA GLN A 4 6.02 12.44 8.86
C GLN A 4 6.10 11.09 9.59
N SER A 5 5.45 10.99 10.75
CA SER A 5 5.36 9.69 11.43
C SER A 5 4.49 8.73 10.59
N PRO A 6 4.64 7.40 10.77
CA PRO A 6 3.75 6.43 10.14
C PRO A 6 2.26 6.71 10.43
N GLU A 7 1.94 7.17 11.65
CA GLU A 7 0.59 7.52 12.08
C GLU A 7 0.06 8.77 11.38
N ASP A 8 0.90 9.80 11.21
CA ASP A 8 0.54 10.99 10.44
C ASP A 8 0.28 10.64 8.98
N THR A 9 1.13 9.78 8.40
CA THR A 9 0.99 9.29 7.02
C THR A 9 -0.32 8.52 6.86
N PHE A 10 -0.60 7.60 7.79
CA PHE A 10 -1.85 6.84 7.83
C PHE A 10 -3.07 7.75 7.90
N ARG A 11 -3.04 8.74 8.79
CA ARG A 11 -4.14 9.71 8.95
C ARG A 11 -4.42 10.46 7.65
N TRP A 12 -3.39 10.93 6.95
CA TRP A 12 -3.58 11.63 5.68
C TRP A 12 -4.08 10.71 4.57
N ASN A 13 -3.62 9.46 4.53
CA ASN A 13 -4.12 8.45 3.60
C ASN A 13 -5.61 8.15 3.82
N GLN A 14 -6.03 8.03 5.09
CA GLN A 14 -7.43 7.82 5.44
C GLN A 14 -8.30 9.01 4.99
N ILE A 15 -7.86 10.25 5.27
CA ILE A 15 -8.58 11.47 4.83
C ILE A 15 -8.67 11.53 3.30
N ALA A 16 -7.60 11.14 2.59
CA ALA A 16 -7.61 11.13 1.14
C ALA A 16 -8.62 10.11 0.57
N LEU A 17 -8.70 8.92 1.16
CA LEU A 17 -9.67 7.90 0.79
C LEU A 17 -11.10 8.36 1.08
N GLU A 18 -11.38 8.87 2.28
CA GLU A 18 -12.70 9.41 2.64
C GLU A 18 -13.16 10.51 1.68
N ARG A 19 -12.23 11.37 1.23
CA ARG A 19 -12.54 12.42 0.26
C ARG A 19 -12.79 11.86 -1.14
N ALA A 20 -12.06 10.82 -1.55
CA ALA A 20 -12.33 10.15 -2.82
C ALA A 20 -13.72 9.49 -2.80
N ASP A 21 -14.08 8.83 -1.70
CA ASP A 21 -15.40 8.20 -1.49
C ASP A 21 -16.54 9.22 -1.50
N ALA A 22 -16.30 10.42 -0.98
CA ALA A 22 -17.30 11.49 -0.95
C ALA A 22 -17.54 12.16 -2.31
N VAL A 23 -16.67 11.93 -3.30
CA VAL A 23 -16.82 12.49 -4.65
C VAL A 23 -17.69 11.56 -5.50
N PRO A 24 -18.90 11.97 -5.93
CA PRO A 24 -19.81 11.14 -6.72
C PRO A 24 -19.35 10.96 -8.18
N ASP A 25 -18.19 11.51 -8.53
CA ASP A 25 -17.68 11.57 -9.90
C ASP A 25 -16.77 10.38 -10.20
N ALA A 26 -17.10 9.60 -11.22
CA ALA A 26 -16.31 8.43 -11.63
C ALA A 26 -14.87 8.78 -12.04
N ARG A 27 -14.53 10.04 -12.32
CA ARG A 27 -13.16 10.48 -12.60
C ARG A 27 -12.20 10.27 -11.44
N VAL A 28 -12.69 10.04 -10.22
CA VAL A 28 -11.82 9.68 -9.09
C VAL A 28 -11.41 8.19 -9.09
N GLN A 29 -12.09 7.33 -9.86
CA GLN A 29 -11.83 5.88 -9.89
C GLN A 29 -10.37 5.48 -10.16
N PRO A 30 -9.63 6.13 -11.07
CA PRO A 30 -8.23 5.78 -11.31
C PRO A 30 -7.30 6.01 -10.10
N PHE A 31 -7.70 6.82 -9.12
CA PHE A 31 -6.88 7.11 -7.93
C PHE A 31 -7.07 6.07 -6.81
N TYR A 32 -8.13 5.27 -6.83
CA TYR A 32 -8.39 4.30 -5.75
C TYR A 32 -7.31 3.25 -5.63
N GLY A 33 -6.75 2.78 -6.75
CA GLY A 33 -5.68 1.78 -6.73
C GLY A 33 -4.46 2.26 -5.92
N SER A 34 -4.00 3.49 -6.12
CA SER A 34 -2.87 4.04 -5.36
C SER A 34 -3.23 4.38 -3.92
N LEU A 35 -4.46 4.85 -3.66
CA LEU A 35 -4.96 5.08 -2.30
C LEU A 35 -4.97 3.78 -1.48
N TYR A 36 -5.43 2.68 -2.07
CA TYR A 36 -5.43 1.38 -1.41
C TYR A 36 -4.02 0.83 -1.19
N VAL A 37 -3.08 1.00 -2.13
CA VAL A 37 -1.67 0.66 -1.87
C VAL A 37 -1.12 1.46 -0.68
N ASN A 38 -1.39 2.76 -0.61
CA ASN A 38 -0.90 3.60 0.48
C ASN A 38 -1.50 3.22 1.84
N MET A 39 -2.77 2.82 1.86
CA MET A 39 -3.42 2.27 3.06
C MET A 39 -2.77 0.95 3.47
N GLY A 40 -2.57 0.03 2.52
CA GLY A 40 -1.93 -1.25 2.80
C GLY A 40 -0.52 -1.08 3.37
N TYR A 41 0.28 -0.20 2.77
CA TYR A 41 1.63 0.12 3.25
C TYR A 41 1.61 0.74 4.64
N SER A 42 0.65 1.61 4.93
CA SER A 42 0.54 2.23 6.25
C SER A 42 0.21 1.19 7.33
N HIS A 43 -0.69 0.24 7.05
CA HIS A 43 -0.99 -0.88 7.95
C HIS A 43 0.20 -1.82 8.14
N GLU A 44 0.94 -2.12 7.08
CA GLU A 44 2.16 -2.92 7.14
C GLU A 44 3.21 -2.28 8.05
N GLN A 45 3.43 -0.97 7.93
CA GLN A 45 4.36 -0.20 8.78
C GLN A 45 3.94 -0.17 10.25
N MET A 46 2.63 -0.29 10.54
CA MET A 46 2.10 -0.39 11.91
C MET A 46 2.03 -1.83 12.43
N GLY A 47 2.43 -2.82 11.63
CA GLY A 47 2.42 -4.25 11.99
C GLY A 47 1.06 -4.95 11.82
N ASP A 48 0.06 -4.27 11.25
CA ASP A 48 -1.26 -4.85 10.95
C ASP A 48 -1.25 -5.50 9.56
N GLN A 49 -0.64 -6.67 9.51
CA GLN A 49 -0.48 -7.44 8.28
C GLN A 49 -1.82 -7.79 7.62
N ALA A 50 -2.85 -8.11 8.41
CA ALA A 50 -4.15 -8.54 7.89
C ALA A 50 -4.86 -7.39 7.17
N ALA A 51 -4.85 -6.18 7.78
CA ALA A 51 -5.38 -5.00 7.12
C ALA A 51 -4.55 -4.63 5.89
N ALA A 52 -3.22 -4.77 5.95
CA ALA A 52 -2.35 -4.51 4.80
C ALA A 52 -2.73 -5.36 3.58
N GLU A 53 -2.87 -6.67 3.77
CA GLU A 53 -3.27 -7.61 2.73
C GLU A 53 -4.67 -7.31 2.17
N HIS A 54 -5.62 -6.93 3.02
CA HIS A 54 -6.95 -6.52 2.60
C HIS A 54 -6.89 -5.33 1.63
N TYR A 55 -6.15 -4.29 1.97
CA TYR A 55 -6.02 -3.11 1.12
C TYR A 55 -5.23 -3.38 -0.15
N TYR A 56 -4.20 -4.23 -0.12
CA TYR A 56 -3.51 -4.64 -1.33
C TYR A 56 -4.41 -5.45 -2.27
N ALA A 57 -5.30 -6.29 -1.73
CA ALA A 57 -6.29 -7.00 -2.53
C ALA A 57 -7.30 -6.02 -3.18
N LEU A 58 -7.74 -5.00 -2.45
CA LEU A 58 -8.57 -3.92 -3.01
C LEU A 58 -7.83 -3.16 -4.11
N ALA A 59 -6.57 -2.79 -3.92
CA ALA A 59 -5.77 -2.12 -4.95
C ALA A 59 -5.70 -2.94 -6.26
N ALA A 60 -5.57 -4.27 -6.13
CA ALA A 60 -5.51 -5.17 -7.27
C ALA A 60 -6.81 -5.17 -8.11
N THR A 61 -7.97 -4.89 -7.52
CA THR A 61 -9.22 -4.74 -8.29
C THR A 61 -9.22 -3.51 -9.20
N PHE A 62 -8.31 -2.57 -8.96
CA PHE A 62 -8.06 -1.39 -9.81
C PHE A 62 -6.84 -1.55 -10.72
N GLY A 63 -6.27 -2.76 -10.80
CA GLY A 63 -5.10 -3.06 -11.63
C GLY A 63 -3.77 -2.56 -11.04
N VAL A 64 -3.76 -2.09 -9.79
CA VAL A 64 -2.54 -1.66 -9.10
C VAL A 64 -2.09 -2.77 -8.16
N VAL A 65 -0.95 -3.39 -8.48
CA VAL A 65 -0.38 -4.47 -7.66
C VAL A 65 0.73 -3.89 -6.79
N HIS A 66 0.61 -4.09 -5.47
CA HIS A 66 1.71 -3.82 -4.57
C HIS A 66 2.79 -4.91 -4.77
N GLN A 67 3.91 -4.53 -5.38
CA GLN A 67 5.11 -5.36 -5.35
C GLN A 67 5.73 -5.15 -3.97
N ARG A 68 5.57 -6.14 -3.09
CA ARG A 68 6.50 -6.26 -1.96
C ARG A 68 7.88 -6.40 -2.58
N ASP A 69 8.81 -5.53 -2.17
CA ASP A 69 10.22 -5.72 -2.48
C ASP A 69 10.60 -7.12 -1.98
N VAL A 70 10.59 -8.09 -2.88
CA VAL A 70 11.18 -9.39 -2.63
C VAL A 70 12.65 -9.06 -2.58
N VAL A 71 13.18 -8.85 -1.37
CA VAL A 71 14.62 -8.76 -1.16
C VAL A 71 15.16 -9.99 -1.88
N HIS A 72 15.85 -9.79 -3.00
CA HIS A 72 16.61 -10.84 -3.63
C HIS A 72 17.63 -11.27 -2.59
N GLN A 73 17.25 -12.26 -1.79
CA GLN A 73 18.20 -13.06 -1.05
C GLN A 73 19.01 -13.73 -2.15
N ASN A 74 20.18 -13.15 -2.44
CA ASN A 74 21.26 -13.83 -3.12
C ASN A 74 21.53 -15.09 -2.29
N VAL A 75 20.85 -16.17 -2.64
CA VAL A 75 21.31 -17.52 -2.38
C VAL A 75 22.59 -17.67 -3.19
N GLU A 76 23.71 -17.30 -2.58
CA GLU A 76 25.01 -17.80 -3.01
C GLU A 76 24.89 -19.34 -3.03
N PRO A 77 25.12 -20.00 -4.17
CA PRO A 77 25.12 -21.45 -4.19
C PRO A 77 26.34 -21.92 -3.37
N GLU A 78 26.09 -22.56 -2.23
CA GLU A 78 27.08 -23.37 -1.54
C GLU A 78 27.65 -24.44 -2.50
N GLU A 79 28.97 -24.44 -2.54
CA GLU A 79 29.96 -25.29 -3.22
C GLU A 79 29.54 -26.72 -3.59
N LYS A 80 30.08 -27.21 -4.71
CA LYS A 80 30.63 -28.58 -4.74
C LYS A 80 31.97 -28.63 -5.49
N GLN A 81 33.02 -28.79 -4.68
CA GLN A 81 34.30 -29.52 -4.87
C GLN A 81 34.92 -29.56 -6.27
#